data_AF-A0A2A8SGE8-F1
#
_entry.id   AF-A0A2A8SGE8-F1
#
_cell.length_a   1.000
_cell.length_b   1.000
_cell.length_c   1.000
_cell.angle_alpha   90.00
_cell.angle_beta   90.00
_cell.angle_gamma   90.00
#
_symmetry.space_group_name_H-M   'P 1'
#
loop_
_entity.id
_entity.type
_entity.pdbx_description
1 polymer ?
#
loop_
_entity_poly.entity_id
_entity_poly.type
_entity_poly.pdbx_seq_one_letter_code
_entity_poly.pdbx_strand_id
1 'polypeptide(L)'
;MENKGLKIFIHASTWFAPVLVPFIIFLVSSDREIKSLSLQAVIFHFVIGVLIAISVFFSWVLIGIPFLIIFGLIALITPIVGIVRAIKGRPFQYPIVGSWLK
;
A
#
# COMPACT_ATOMS: atom_id res chain seq x y z
N MET A 1 2.77 -16.32 13.21
CA MET A 1 3.74 -16.97 12.30
C MET A 1 3.05 -17.57 11.08
N GLU A 2 1.76 -17.91 11.18
CA GLU A 2 0.90 -18.12 10.01
C GLU A 2 0.82 -16.84 9.15
N ASN A 3 0.71 -17.04 7.84
CA ASN A 3 0.45 -16.00 6.82
C ASN A 3 1.60 -15.05 6.44
N LYS A 4 2.86 -15.34 6.80
CA LYS A 4 4.03 -14.57 6.33
C LYS A 4 4.09 -14.45 4.80
N GLY A 5 3.85 -15.55 4.08
CA GLY A 5 3.82 -15.56 2.61
C GLY A 5 2.74 -14.63 2.05
N LEU A 6 1.54 -14.65 2.64
CA LEU A 6 0.42 -13.82 2.21
C LEU A 6 0.67 -12.33 2.48
N LYS A 7 1.26 -11.99 3.64
CA LYS A 7 1.69 -10.61 3.95
C LYS A 7 2.72 -10.10 2.94
N ILE A 8 3.72 -10.92 2.60
CA ILE A 8 4.71 -10.57 1.55
C ILE A 8 4.02 -10.40 0.20
N PHE A 9 3.10 -11.29 -0.16
CA PHE A 9 2.39 -11.25 -1.44
C PHE A 9 1.51 -10.00 -1.59
N ILE A 10 0.81 -9.59 -0.53
CA ILE A 10 0.03 -8.33 -0.51
C ILE A 10 0.93 -7.14 -0.84
N HIS A 11 2.12 -7.04 -0.24
CA HIS A 11 3.04 -5.93 -0.51
C HIS A 11 3.73 -6.05 -1.87
N ALA A 12 4.14 -7.25 -2.28
CA ALA A 12 4.75 -7.48 -3.58
C ALA A 12 3.80 -7.16 -4.74
N SER A 13 2.49 -7.28 -4.51
CA SER A 13 1.48 -6.93 -5.50
C SER A 13 1.51 -5.48 -5.96
N THR A 14 2.14 -4.56 -5.21
CA THR A 14 2.29 -3.16 -5.63
C THR A 14 2.86 -3.02 -7.03
N TRP A 15 3.77 -3.91 -7.46
CA TRP A 15 4.46 -3.79 -8.75
C TRP A 15 3.77 -4.48 -9.93
N PHE A 16 2.71 -5.27 -9.71
CA PHE A 16 2.03 -5.99 -10.81
C PHE A 16 0.50 -5.98 -10.73
N ALA A 17 -0.07 -5.80 -9.54
CA ALA A 17 -1.52 -5.78 -9.31
C ALA A 17 -1.89 -5.04 -7.99
N PRO A 18 -1.52 -3.75 -7.83
CA PRO A 18 -1.54 -3.01 -6.56
C PRO A 18 -2.90 -2.95 -5.86
N VAL A 19 -3.98 -2.97 -6.63
CA VAL A 19 -5.35 -2.91 -6.12
C VAL A 19 -6.03 -4.27 -6.20
N LEU A 20 -5.88 -4.96 -7.33
CA LEU A 20 -6.60 -6.19 -7.63
C LEU A 20 -6.25 -7.32 -6.67
N VAL A 21 -4.96 -7.57 -6.43
CA VAL A 21 -4.54 -8.68 -5.56
C VAL A 21 -4.95 -8.44 -4.10
N PRO A 22 -4.69 -7.28 -3.47
CA PRO A 22 -5.15 -7.04 -2.11
C PRO A 22 -6.67 -7.05 -1.99
N PHE A 23 -7.39 -6.58 -3.01
CA PHE A 23 -8.85 -6.63 -3.01
C PHE A 23 -9.38 -8.08 -3.02
N ILE A 24 -8.82 -8.95 -3.86
CA ILE A 24 -9.18 -10.38 -3.87
C ILE A 24 -8.86 -11.01 -2.51
N ILE A 25 -7.66 -10.77 -1.97
CA ILE A 25 -7.25 -11.33 -0.67
C ILE A 25 -8.19 -10.84 0.45
N PHE A 26 -8.61 -9.57 0.42
CA PHE A 26 -9.59 -9.04 1.36
C PHE A 26 -10.93 -9.80 1.32
N LEU A 27 -11.41 -10.18 0.13
CA LEU A 27 -12.67 -10.90 -0.03
C LEU A 27 -12.59 -12.37 0.42
N VAL A 28 -11.47 -13.04 0.14
CA VAL A 28 -11.33 -14.49 0.38
C VAL A 28 -10.71 -14.83 1.74
N SER A 29 -10.03 -13.89 2.40
CA SER A 29 -9.35 -14.15 3.67
C SER A 29 -10.33 -14.16 4.85
N SER A 30 -10.29 -15.24 5.63
CA SER A 30 -10.98 -15.34 6.94
C SER A 30 -10.16 -14.78 8.10
N ASP A 31 -8.83 -14.64 7.94
CA ASP A 31 -7.95 -14.06 8.95
C ASP A 31 -8.15 -12.55 9.05
N ARG A 32 -8.47 -12.06 10.25
CA ARG A 32 -8.77 -10.64 10.51
C ARG A 32 -7.57 -9.72 10.28
N GLU A 33 -6.35 -10.14 10.63
CA GLU A 33 -5.14 -9.35 10.38
C GLU A 33 -4.88 -9.21 8.89
N ILE A 34 -4.98 -10.32 8.15
CA ILE A 34 -4.78 -10.33 6.70
C ILE A 34 -5.86 -9.51 6.00
N LYS A 35 -7.11 -9.64 6.43
CA LYS A 35 -8.22 -8.87 5.88
C LYS A 35 -8.02 -7.37 6.11
N SER A 36 -7.65 -6.97 7.33
CA SER A 36 -7.32 -5.57 7.63
C SER A 36 -6.13 -5.07 6.80
N LEU A 37 -5.03 -5.82 6.73
CA LEU A 37 -3.85 -5.45 5.96
C LEU A 37 -4.16 -5.30 4.46
N SER A 38 -4.96 -6.21 3.91
CA SER A 38 -5.37 -6.20 2.51
C SER A 38 -6.25 -4.99 2.20
N LEU A 39 -7.21 -4.67 3.08
CA LEU A 39 -8.03 -3.47 2.95
C LEU A 39 -7.19 -2.18 3.04
N GLN A 40 -6.25 -2.12 3.98
CA GLN A 40 -5.32 -1.00 4.09
C GLN A 40 -4.49 -0.83 2.81
N ALA A 41 -4.05 -1.92 2.19
CA ALA A 41 -3.32 -1.87 0.93
C ALA A 41 -4.19 -1.31 -0.21
N VAL A 42 -5.45 -1.75 -0.33
CA VAL A 42 -6.39 -1.23 -1.34
C VAL A 42 -6.55 0.28 -1.19
N ILE A 43 -6.86 0.74 0.02
CA ILE A 43 -7.10 2.17 0.28
C ILE A 43 -5.81 2.97 0.08
N PHE A 44 -4.65 2.45 0.52
CA PHE A 44 -3.36 3.12 0.33
C PHE A 44 -3.07 3.36 -1.15
N HIS A 45 -3.20 2.35 -2.01
CA HIS A 45 -2.93 2.50 -3.44
C HIS A 45 -3.94 3.42 -4.12
N PHE A 46 -5.21 3.40 -3.69
CA PHE A 46 -6.21 4.34 -4.16
C PHE A 46 -5.85 5.79 -3.79
N VAL A 47 -5.56 6.06 -2.52
CA VAL A 47 -5.21 7.41 -2.02
C VAL A 47 -3.93 7.92 -2.67
N ILE A 48 -2.86 7.13 -2.67
CA ILE A 48 -1.60 7.50 -3.32
C ILE A 48 -1.78 7.70 -4.82
N GLY A 49 -2.58 6.87 -5.48
CA GLY A 49 -2.90 7.02 -6.90
C GLY A 49 -3.57 8.36 -7.20
N VAL A 50 -4.55 8.77 -6.40
CA VAL A 50 -5.22 10.07 -6.50
C VAL A 50 -4.23 11.22 -6.25
N LEU A 51 -3.40 11.12 -5.21
CA LEU A 51 -2.40 12.14 -4.89
C LEU A 51 -1.37 12.31 -6.01
N ILE A 52 -0.89 11.21 -6.60
CA ILE A 52 0.00 11.23 -7.75
C ILE A 52 -0.70 11.84 -8.96
N ALA A 53 -1.94 11.46 -9.26
CA ALA A 53 -2.70 12.00 -10.39
C ALA A 53 -2.89 13.52 -10.28
N ILE A 54 -3.26 14.01 -9.09
CA ILE A 54 -3.34 15.45 -8.79
C ILE A 54 -1.98 16.11 -8.98
N SER A 55 -0.90 15.49 -8.51
CA SER A 55 0.45 16.03 -8.64
C SER A 55 0.92 16.07 -10.10
N VAL A 56 0.58 15.08 -10.92
CA VAL A 56 0.81 15.10 -12.38
C VAL A 56 0.05 16.26 -12.99
N PHE A 57 -1.23 16.42 -12.64
CA PHE A 57 -2.06 17.52 -13.14
C PHE A 57 -1.51 18.90 -12.77
N PHE A 58 -0.89 19.09 -11.61
CA PHE A 58 -0.26 20.37 -11.24
C PHE A 58 1.20 20.51 -11.70
N SER A 59 1.77 19.52 -12.39
CA SER A 59 3.17 19.57 -12.82
C SER A 59 3.42 20.52 -13.99
N TRP A 60 2.40 20.86 -14.79
CA TRP A 60 2.55 21.87 -15.86
C TRP A 60 2.83 23.28 -15.31
N VAL A 61 2.44 23.57 -14.06
CA VAL A 61 2.81 24.80 -13.33
C VAL A 61 3.98 24.59 -12.37
N LEU A 62 4.75 23.49 -12.51
CA LEU A 62 5.90 23.08 -11.70
C LEU A 62 5.61 22.76 -10.22
N ILE A 63 4.50 23.24 -9.66
CA ILE A 63 4.11 23.01 -8.25
C ILE A 63 3.86 21.52 -7.97
N GLY A 64 3.41 20.75 -8.96
CA GLY A 64 3.18 19.32 -8.83
C GLY A 64 4.45 18.47 -8.68
N ILE A 65 5.61 18.98 -9.09
CA ILE A 65 6.86 18.19 -9.18
C ILE A 65 7.36 17.75 -7.79
N PRO A 66 7.48 18.64 -6.77
CA PRO A 66 7.87 18.21 -5.43
C PRO A 66 6.94 17.13 -4.85
N PHE A 67 5.62 17.27 -5.07
CA PHE A 67 4.64 16.29 -4.59
C PHE A 67 4.75 14.95 -5.31
N LEU A 68 5.00 14.95 -6.63
CA LEU A 68 5.26 13.72 -7.39
C LEU A 68 6.45 12.95 -6.83
N ILE A 69 7.54 13.64 -6.49
CA ILE A 69 8.72 13.02 -5.90
C ILE A 69 8.36 12.40 -4.54
N ILE A 70 7.70 13.15 -3.67
CA ILE A 70 7.34 12.68 -2.32
C ILE A 70 6.38 11.49 -2.39
N PHE A 71 5.27 11.60 -3.13
CA PHE A 71 4.27 10.53 -3.22
C PHE A 71 4.78 9.33 -3.98
N GLY A 72 5.60 9.51 -5.02
CA GLY A 72 6.26 8.43 -5.73
C GLY A 72 7.22 7.63 -4.83
N LEU A 73 8.01 8.33 -4.01
CA LEU A 73 8.86 7.67 -3.00
C LEU A 73 8.03 6.93 -1.96
N ILE A 74 6.93 7.51 -1.47
CA ILE A 74 6.02 6.82 -0.53
C ILE A 74 5.44 5.55 -1.18
N ALA A 75 4.97 5.64 -2.43
CA ALA A 75 4.42 4.52 -3.19
C ALA A 75 5.43 3.36 -3.34
N LEU A 76 6.71 3.68 -3.50
CA LEU A 76 7.78 2.69 -3.72
C LEU A 76 8.36 2.12 -2.41
N ILE A 77 8.62 2.98 -1.42
CA ILE A 77 9.31 2.59 -0.18
C ILE A 77 8.37 1.81 0.74
N THR A 78 7.10 2.19 0.80
CA THR A 78 6.11 1.62 1.73
C THR A 78 5.94 0.10 1.54
N PRO A 79 5.76 -0.43 0.31
CA PRO A 79 5.71 -1.87 0.06
C PRO A 79 7.01 -2.59 0.46
N ILE A 80 8.18 -2.00 0.19
CA ILE A 80 9.49 -2.57 0.55
C ILE A 80 9.58 -2.74 2.08
N VAL A 81 9.22 -1.70 2.83
CA VAL A 81 9.19 -1.75 4.30
C VAL A 81 8.17 -2.79 4.79
N GLY A 82 7.02 -2.90 4.14
CA GLY A 82 6.01 -3.93 4.41
C GLY A 82 6.58 -5.35 4.24
N ILE A 83 7.27 -5.63 3.15
CA ILE A 83 7.93 -6.91 2.89
C ILE A 83 8.98 -7.20 3.96
N VAL A 84 9.88 -6.25 4.26
CA VAL A 84 10.93 -6.45 5.27
C VAL A 84 10.33 -6.73 6.64
N ARG A 85 9.26 -6.02 7.03
CA ARG A 85 8.57 -6.27 8.31
C ARG A 85 7.85 -7.62 8.33
N ALA A 86 7.19 -8.00 7.24
CA ALA A 86 6.58 -9.32 7.10
C ALA A 86 7.62 -10.45 7.22
N ILE A 87 8.81 -10.27 6.61
CA ILE A 87 9.93 -11.22 6.74
C ILE A 87 10.37 -11.37 8.20
N LYS A 88 10.46 -10.25 8.93
CA LYS A 88 10.85 -10.21 10.35
C LYS A 88 9.71 -10.57 11.31
N GLY A 89 8.54 -10.96 10.80
CA GLY A 89 7.37 -11.29 11.63
C GLY A 89 6.81 -10.10 12.41
N ARG A 90 7.12 -8.87 12.01
CA ARG A 90 6.66 -7.65 12.67
C ARG A 90 5.36 -7.16 12.03
N PRO A 91 4.41 -6.63 12.80
CA PRO A 91 3.22 -6.02 12.24
C PRO A 91 3.59 -4.82 11.37
N PHE A 92 2.82 -4.65 10.31
CA PHE A 92 2.91 -3.51 9.40
C PHE A 92 1.53 -2.92 9.22
N GLN A 93 1.50 -1.59 9.16
CA GLN A 93 0.32 -0.80 8.88
C GLN A 93 0.72 0.20 7.80
N TYR A 94 -0.14 0.38 6.80
CA TYR A 94 0.15 1.37 5.76
C TYR A 94 0.11 2.77 6.38
N PRO A 95 1.06 3.65 6.01
CA PRO A 95 1.04 5.04 6.46
C PRO A 95 -0.26 5.71 6.00
N ILE A 96 -0.74 6.68 6.79
CA ILE A 96 -2.00 7.41 6.59
C ILE A 96 -3.25 6.53 6.85
N VAL A 97 -3.29 5.31 6.31
CA VAL A 97 -4.48 4.45 6.30
C VAL A 97 -4.58 3.56 7.55
N GLY A 98 -3.45 3.12 8.10
CA GLY A 98 -3.43 2.19 9.22
C GLY A 98 -4.06 2.71 10.51
N SER A 99 -4.16 4.04 10.68
CA SER A 99 -4.86 4.66 11.80
C SER A 99 -6.38 4.72 11.60
N TRP A 100 -6.87 4.64 10.36
CA TRP A 100 -8.30 4.71 10.02
C TRP A 100 -9.00 3.35 10.19
N LEU A 101 -8.23 2.26 10.09
CA LEU A 101 -8.74 0.88 10.12
C LEU A 101 -8.09 0.12 11.27
N LYS A 102 -8.68 0.23 12.48
CA LYS A 102 -8.31 -0.57 13.67
C LYS A 102 -9.19 -1.81 13.81
#